data_AF-A0AAU6GVX5-F1
#
_entry.id   AF-A0AAU6GVX5-F1
#
_cell.length_a   1.000
_cell.length_b   1.000
_cell.length_c   1.000
_cell.angle_alpha   90.00
_cell.angle_beta   90.00
_cell.angle_gamma   90.00
#
_symmetry.space_group_name_H-M   'P 1'
#
loop_
_entity.id
_entity.type
_entity.pdbx_description
1 polymer ?
#
loop_
_entity_poly.entity_id
_entity_poly.type
_entity_poly.pdbx_seq_one_letter_code
_entity_poly.pdbx_strand_id
1 'polypeptide(L)'
;MSEEPGGAPFRIPAEFVRYAAALEPAEVARGHVAGWLTGEDAVRLAFLRRCDLRERAGDFELIAGLEPSAPDLAVLCRRLSDESADAGRVWAYLVLCWAGSRTDGQLGEPAARGDADASHPASGPDGEGLRRSAAGREEFLIGRAASGQGMNWQSVSALMGTDRPEEVDAAFDRGEELVGVALIGLALQHPDPEAILPRVARALGSTDARLRPQSRVALAHVARLHGTVDRRCLELLRSHPRGNEADDDLWGYVPHRRLPWWLWRHHLGERLAWHLRDRWRA
;
A
#
# COMPACT_ATOMS: atom_id res chain seq x y z
N MET A 1 30.98 -5.51 -37.94
CA MET A 1 29.98 -4.82 -37.11
C MET A 1 29.35 -5.89 -36.24
N SER A 2 29.87 -6.05 -35.04
CA SER A 2 29.33 -7.01 -34.07
C SER A 2 28.07 -6.39 -33.47
N GLU A 3 26.92 -7.01 -33.70
CA GLU A 3 25.71 -6.72 -32.93
C GLU A 3 26.00 -7.11 -31.48
N GLU A 4 26.04 -6.12 -30.59
CA GLU A 4 26.01 -6.40 -29.16
C GLU A 4 24.71 -7.14 -28.84
N PRO A 5 24.74 -8.17 -27.98
CA PRO A 5 23.52 -8.82 -27.53
C PRO A 5 22.73 -7.79 -26.73
N GLY A 6 21.68 -7.26 -27.35
CA GLY A 6 20.75 -6.31 -26.75
C GLY A 6 20.08 -6.93 -25.54
N GLY A 7 20.73 -6.81 -24.38
CA GLY A 7 20.15 -7.15 -23.09
C GLY A 7 18.84 -6.37 -22.94
N ALA A 8 17.79 -7.07 -22.50
CA ALA A 8 16.52 -6.42 -22.25
C ALA A 8 16.76 -5.21 -21.32
N PRO A 9 16.20 -4.02 -21.63
CA PRO A 9 16.42 -2.84 -20.82
C PRO A 9 16.02 -3.11 -19.37
N PHE A 10 16.81 -2.60 -18.43
CA PHE A 10 16.53 -2.70 -17.01
C PHE A 10 15.16 -2.07 -16.70
N ARG A 11 14.25 -2.87 -16.15
CA ARG A 11 12.87 -2.45 -15.82
C ARG A 11 12.57 -2.65 -14.34
N ILE A 12 11.76 -1.74 -13.81
CA ILE A 12 11.24 -1.83 -12.44
C ILE A 12 9.74 -2.12 -12.54
N PRO A 13 9.23 -3.18 -11.90
CA PRO A 13 7.80 -3.50 -11.96
C PRO A 13 6.92 -2.35 -11.45
N ALA A 14 5.83 -2.03 -12.15
CA ALA A 14 4.88 -1.01 -11.71
C ALA A 14 4.36 -1.25 -10.29
N GLU A 15 4.13 -2.52 -9.92
CA GLU A 15 3.68 -2.88 -8.56
C GLU A 15 4.68 -2.44 -7.49
N PHE A 16 5.97 -2.63 -7.74
CA PHE A 16 7.01 -2.16 -6.82
C PHE A 16 7.04 -0.63 -6.74
N VAL A 17 7.01 0.04 -7.90
CA VAL A 17 7.01 1.51 -7.98
C VAL A 17 5.82 2.11 -7.23
N ARG A 18 4.63 1.50 -7.36
CA ARG A 18 3.40 1.93 -6.70
C ARG A 18 3.56 2.04 -5.18
N TYR A 19 4.22 1.11 -4.53
CA TYR A 19 4.37 1.13 -3.07
C TYR A 19 5.68 1.78 -2.59
N ALA A 20 6.65 1.95 -3.48
CA ALA A 20 7.93 2.55 -3.12
C ALA A 20 7.91 4.09 -3.17
N ALA A 21 7.04 4.72 -3.97
CA ALA A 21 6.95 6.17 -4.10
C ALA A 21 5.54 6.67 -4.48
N ALA A 22 5.18 7.86 -3.99
CA ALA A 22 4.00 8.59 -4.42
C ALA A 22 4.35 9.47 -5.64
N LEU A 23 4.40 8.87 -6.83
CA LEU A 23 4.85 9.56 -8.04
C LEU A 23 3.98 10.77 -8.43
N GLU A 24 4.65 11.75 -9.05
CA GLU A 24 4.10 12.89 -9.79
C GLU A 24 4.03 12.58 -11.31
N PRO A 25 3.25 13.34 -12.11
CA PRO A 25 3.09 13.07 -13.55
C PRO A 25 4.42 13.09 -14.32
N ALA A 26 5.27 14.08 -14.06
CA ALA A 26 6.59 14.20 -14.68
C ALA A 26 7.52 13.03 -14.31
N GLU A 27 7.35 12.44 -13.13
CA GLU A 27 8.12 11.30 -12.67
C GLU A 27 7.68 10.01 -13.36
N VAL A 28 6.36 9.77 -13.50
CA VAL A 28 5.84 8.65 -14.32
C VAL A 28 6.36 8.78 -15.75
N ALA A 29 6.26 9.98 -16.33
CA ALA A 29 6.73 10.30 -17.66
C ALA A 29 8.24 10.05 -17.82
N ARG A 30 9.06 10.49 -16.85
CA ARG A 30 10.50 10.23 -16.84
C ARG A 30 10.82 8.74 -16.82
N GLY A 31 10.07 7.96 -16.04
CA GLY A 31 10.22 6.51 -15.97
C GLY A 31 10.03 5.82 -17.31
N HIS A 32 9.01 6.25 -18.06
CA HIS A 32 8.75 5.77 -19.40
C HIS A 32 9.83 6.18 -20.41
N VAL A 33 10.19 7.47 -20.44
CA VAL A 33 11.22 8.01 -21.36
C VAL A 33 12.58 7.36 -21.15
N ALA A 34 12.95 7.07 -19.90
CA ALA A 34 14.20 6.39 -19.56
C ALA A 34 14.16 4.87 -19.81
N GLY A 35 13.01 4.30 -20.19
CA GLY A 35 12.84 2.87 -20.44
C GLY A 35 12.71 2.00 -19.19
N TRP A 36 12.62 2.60 -17.99
CA TRP A 36 12.40 1.88 -16.73
C TRP A 36 10.97 1.36 -16.59
N LEU A 37 10.01 2.04 -17.22
CA LEU A 37 8.61 1.64 -17.33
C LEU A 37 8.24 1.34 -18.78
N THR A 38 7.44 0.29 -18.99
CA THR A 38 6.75 0.12 -20.27
C THR A 38 5.65 1.18 -20.43
N GLY A 39 5.12 1.36 -21.65
CA GLY A 39 3.96 2.23 -21.86
C GLY A 39 2.74 1.75 -21.05
N GLU A 40 2.57 0.42 -20.92
CA GLU A 40 1.50 -0.19 -20.12
C GLU A 40 1.67 0.14 -18.64
N ASP A 41 2.88 0.01 -18.10
CA ASP A 41 3.17 0.35 -16.71
C ASP A 41 2.94 1.85 -16.43
N ALA A 42 3.32 2.73 -17.36
CA ALA A 42 3.13 4.17 -17.22
C ALA A 42 1.64 4.55 -17.19
N VAL A 43 0.86 4.03 -18.14
CA VAL A 43 -0.60 4.22 -18.20
C VAL A 43 -1.26 3.66 -16.94
N ARG A 44 -0.87 2.45 -16.50
CA ARG A 44 -1.40 1.81 -15.28
C ARG A 44 -1.10 2.65 -14.04
N LEU A 45 0.15 3.08 -13.83
CA LEU A 45 0.53 3.91 -12.69
C LEU A 45 -0.20 5.26 -12.68
N ALA A 46 -0.33 5.89 -13.85
CA ALA A 46 -1.09 7.14 -13.99
C ALA A 46 -2.57 6.95 -13.67
N PHE A 47 -3.19 5.86 -14.14
CA PHE A 47 -4.58 5.53 -13.81
C PHE A 47 -4.79 5.36 -12.30
N LEU A 48 -3.88 4.66 -11.62
CA LEU A 48 -3.96 4.44 -10.18
C LEU A 48 -3.82 5.76 -9.41
N ARG A 49 -2.83 6.59 -9.76
CA ARG A 49 -2.69 7.93 -9.16
C ARG A 49 -3.89 8.82 -9.44
N ARG A 50 -4.50 8.71 -10.62
CA ARG A 50 -5.78 9.39 -10.93
C ARG A 50 -6.91 8.93 -9.99
N CYS A 51 -7.00 7.64 -9.67
CA CYS A 51 -7.99 7.15 -8.71
C CYS A 51 -7.77 7.72 -7.29
N ASP A 52 -6.52 7.86 -6.87
CA ASP A 52 -6.17 8.46 -5.58
C ASP A 52 -6.54 9.96 -5.53
N LEU A 53 -6.25 10.70 -6.60
CA LEU A 53 -6.33 12.17 -6.64
C LEU A 53 -7.66 12.73 -7.15
N ARG A 54 -8.41 11.95 -7.95
CA ARG A 54 -9.69 12.33 -8.58
C ARG A 54 -9.64 13.67 -9.31
N GLU A 55 -10.43 14.67 -8.91
CA GLU A 55 -10.49 15.97 -9.59
C GLU A 55 -9.13 16.70 -9.62
N ARG A 56 -8.17 16.29 -8.79
CA ARG A 56 -6.79 16.81 -8.75
C ARG A 56 -5.82 16.07 -9.66
N ALA A 57 -6.28 15.09 -10.44
CA ALA A 57 -5.41 14.19 -11.18
C ALA A 57 -4.69 14.84 -12.39
N GLY A 58 -5.20 15.96 -12.94
CA GLY A 58 -4.52 16.74 -13.98
C GLY A 58 -3.86 15.89 -15.09
N ASP A 59 -2.54 15.99 -15.20
CA ASP A 59 -1.75 15.27 -16.22
C ASP A 59 -1.79 13.74 -16.08
N PHE A 60 -2.10 13.18 -14.90
CA PHE A 60 -2.32 11.73 -14.78
C PHE A 60 -3.51 11.26 -15.61
N GLU A 61 -4.56 12.09 -15.74
CA GLU A 61 -5.70 11.76 -16.59
C GLU A 61 -5.30 11.73 -18.06
N LEU A 62 -4.43 12.65 -18.49
CA LEU A 62 -3.91 12.66 -19.86
C LEU A 62 -3.08 11.42 -20.15
N ILE A 63 -2.15 11.04 -19.27
CA ILE A 63 -1.33 9.84 -19.44
C ILE A 63 -2.21 8.58 -19.45
N ALA A 64 -3.13 8.45 -18.48
CA ALA A 64 -3.99 7.28 -18.33
C ALA A 64 -5.00 7.10 -19.48
N GLY A 65 -5.33 8.18 -20.21
CA GLY A 65 -6.26 8.15 -21.32
C GLY A 65 -5.65 7.74 -22.66
N LEU A 66 -4.32 7.61 -22.74
CA LEU A 66 -3.62 7.23 -23.97
C LEU A 66 -3.45 5.72 -24.10
N GLU A 67 -3.39 5.24 -25.34
CA GLU A 67 -3.08 3.85 -25.63
C GLU A 67 -1.58 3.57 -25.33
N PRO A 68 -1.23 2.49 -24.62
CA PRO A 68 0.13 2.21 -24.17
C PRO A 68 1.22 2.20 -25.25
N SER A 69 0.87 1.85 -26.48
CA SER A 69 1.75 1.75 -27.65
C SER A 69 1.66 2.97 -28.57
N ALA A 70 0.79 3.94 -28.29
CA ALA A 70 0.59 5.10 -29.15
C ALA A 70 1.81 6.04 -29.11
N PRO A 71 2.22 6.61 -30.26
CA PRO A 71 3.31 7.58 -30.30
C PRO A 71 3.04 8.83 -29.46
N ASP A 72 1.76 9.18 -29.28
CA ASP A 72 1.30 10.31 -28.47
C ASP A 72 1.70 10.18 -27.00
N LEU A 73 1.74 8.94 -26.46
CA LEU A 73 2.22 8.70 -25.09
C LEU A 73 3.68 9.11 -24.95
N ALA A 74 4.53 8.68 -25.89
CA ALA A 74 5.95 9.01 -25.87
C ALA A 74 6.18 10.53 -26.07
N VAL A 75 5.38 11.20 -26.88
CA VAL A 75 5.44 12.66 -27.07
C VAL A 75 5.06 13.39 -25.78
N LEU A 76 3.93 13.02 -25.17
CA LEU A 76 3.47 13.62 -23.92
C LEU A 76 4.47 13.38 -22.78
N CYS A 77 4.97 12.16 -22.62
CA CYS A 77 5.94 11.84 -21.58
C CYS A 77 7.26 12.59 -21.74
N ARG A 78 7.75 12.81 -22.97
CA ARG A 78 8.94 13.65 -23.18
C ARG A 78 8.69 15.08 -22.71
N ARG A 79 7.58 15.70 -23.13
CA ARG A 79 7.21 17.06 -22.72
C ARG A 79 7.15 17.19 -21.19
N LEU A 80 6.38 16.33 -20.52
CA LEU A 80 6.21 16.37 -19.07
C LEU A 80 7.54 16.09 -18.33
N SER A 81 8.38 15.19 -18.85
CA SER A 81 9.69 14.91 -18.25
C SER A 81 10.65 16.09 -18.39
N ASP A 82 10.58 16.87 -19.46
CA ASP A 82 11.47 18.02 -19.69
C ASP A 82 11.09 19.23 -18.83
N GLU A 83 9.83 19.32 -18.40
CA GLU A 83 9.32 20.38 -17.52
C GLU A 83 9.79 20.22 -16.06
N SER A 84 10.29 19.04 -15.66
CA SER A 84 10.75 18.78 -14.29
C SER A 84 12.17 18.22 -14.27
N ALA A 85 13.14 19.10 -13.97
CA ALA A 85 14.54 18.72 -13.80
C ALA A 85 14.76 17.69 -12.68
N ASP A 86 13.87 17.66 -11.67
CA ASP A 86 13.99 16.80 -10.50
C ASP A 86 13.37 15.39 -10.68
N ALA A 87 12.63 15.16 -11.76
CA ALA A 87 11.93 13.89 -11.99
C ALA A 87 12.87 12.66 -12.01
N GLY A 88 14.17 12.84 -12.26
CA GLY A 88 15.17 11.78 -12.21
C GLY A 88 15.53 11.30 -10.80
N ARG A 89 15.34 12.13 -9.76
CA ARG A 89 15.79 11.82 -8.39
C ARG A 89 15.02 10.65 -7.77
N VAL A 90 13.70 10.61 -7.94
CA VAL A 90 12.87 9.49 -7.46
C VAL A 90 13.28 8.18 -8.12
N TRP A 91 13.65 8.20 -9.39
CA TRP A 91 14.09 6.99 -10.09
C TRP A 91 15.46 6.50 -9.64
N ALA A 92 16.40 7.40 -9.32
CA ALA A 92 17.65 6.99 -8.68
C ALA A 92 17.40 6.26 -7.35
N TYR A 93 16.46 6.75 -6.55
CA TYR A 93 15.99 6.07 -5.34
C TYR A 93 15.32 4.71 -5.63
N LEU A 94 14.39 4.66 -6.59
CA LEU A 94 13.67 3.42 -6.94
C LEU A 94 14.62 2.34 -7.47
N VAL A 95 15.62 2.71 -8.26
CA VAL A 95 16.66 1.80 -8.76
C VAL A 95 17.46 1.22 -7.59
N LEU A 96 17.86 2.05 -6.61
CA LEU A 96 18.59 1.58 -5.43
C LEU A 96 17.76 0.59 -4.61
N CYS A 97 16.48 0.91 -4.35
CA CYS A 97 15.59 0.05 -3.58
C CYS A 97 15.29 -1.26 -4.31
N TRP A 98 15.06 -1.21 -5.63
CA TRP A 98 14.81 -2.39 -6.44
C TRP A 98 16.05 -3.30 -6.55
N ALA A 99 17.24 -2.72 -6.63
CA ALA A 99 18.47 -3.50 -6.62
C ALA A 99 18.67 -4.22 -5.27
N GLY A 100 18.41 -3.53 -4.15
CA GLY A 100 18.52 -4.09 -2.80
C GLY A 100 17.51 -5.20 -2.50
N SER A 101 16.26 -5.09 -2.98
CA SER A 101 15.26 -6.13 -2.75
C SER A 101 15.59 -7.46 -3.45
N ARG A 102 16.33 -7.40 -4.56
CA ARG A 102 16.79 -8.60 -5.27
C ARG A 102 17.93 -9.31 -4.55
N THR A 103 18.82 -8.58 -3.88
CA THR A 103 19.93 -9.18 -3.14
C THR A 103 19.47 -9.87 -1.86
N ASP A 104 18.46 -9.33 -1.19
CA ASP A 104 17.90 -9.95 0.03
C ASP A 104 17.10 -11.23 -0.27
N GLY A 105 16.50 -11.33 -1.46
CA GLY A 105 15.78 -12.53 -1.92
C GLY A 105 16.68 -13.68 -2.41
N GLN A 106 18.00 -13.48 -2.52
CA GLN A 106 18.94 -14.45 -3.09
C GLN A 106 19.87 -15.12 -2.05
N LEU A 107 19.57 -15.02 -0.75
CA LEU A 107 20.18 -15.85 0.30
C LEU A 107 19.62 -17.29 0.31
N GLY A 108 19.54 -17.90 -0.88
CA GLY A 108 19.34 -19.33 -1.10
C GLY A 108 20.59 -19.91 -1.75
N GLU A 109 21.40 -20.61 -0.95
CA GLU A 109 22.62 -21.41 -1.24
C GLU A 109 23.71 -20.85 -2.18
N PRO A 110 25.00 -20.89 -1.78
CA PRO A 110 26.11 -20.45 -2.62
C PRO A 110 26.47 -21.54 -3.65
N ALA A 111 26.05 -21.37 -4.90
CA ALA A 111 26.63 -22.12 -6.01
C ALA A 111 27.99 -21.49 -6.39
N ALA A 112 29.04 -22.29 -6.27
CA ALA A 112 30.41 -21.94 -6.58
C ALA A 112 30.69 -21.78 -8.10
N ARG A 113 31.72 -20.97 -8.39
CA ARG A 113 32.40 -20.66 -9.68
C ARG A 113 31.71 -19.57 -10.51
N GLY A 114 32.39 -18.55 -11.03
CA GLY A 114 33.81 -18.22 -11.09
C GLY A 114 33.97 -17.04 -12.06
N ASP A 115 35.07 -16.32 -11.89
CA ASP A 115 35.61 -15.21 -12.69
C ASP A 115 34.96 -13.82 -12.57
N ALA A 116 35.83 -12.94 -12.08
CA ALA A 116 35.67 -11.51 -11.92
C ALA A 116 35.71 -10.83 -13.29
N ASP A 117 34.72 -9.98 -13.55
CA ASP A 117 34.90 -8.56 -13.90
C ASP A 117 33.52 -7.95 -14.11
N ALA A 118 32.94 -7.40 -13.04
CA ALA A 118 31.78 -6.52 -13.15
C ALA A 118 31.81 -5.59 -11.94
N SER A 119 32.02 -4.31 -12.21
CA SER A 119 31.85 -3.24 -11.24
C SER A 119 30.44 -3.31 -10.65
N HIS A 120 30.32 -3.92 -9.47
CA HIS A 120 29.11 -3.96 -8.65
C HIS A 120 28.95 -2.63 -7.92
N PRO A 121 27.89 -1.84 -8.13
CA PRO A 121 27.65 -0.63 -7.34
C PRO A 121 27.00 -0.90 -5.97
N ALA A 122 26.84 -2.17 -5.56
CA ALA A 122 26.06 -2.53 -4.37
C ALA A 122 26.90 -2.77 -3.09
N SER A 123 28.22 -2.54 -3.11
CA SER A 123 29.07 -2.77 -1.94
C SER A 123 30.11 -1.67 -1.76
N GLY A 124 29.64 -0.44 -1.61
CA GLY A 124 30.44 0.63 -0.99
C GLY A 124 30.54 0.40 0.53
N PRO A 125 31.58 0.94 1.20
CA PRO A 125 31.71 0.83 2.64
C PRO A 125 30.55 1.58 3.33
N ASP A 126 29.92 0.93 4.31
CA ASP A 126 29.20 1.57 5.42
C ASP A 126 27.90 2.33 5.12
N GLY A 127 26.82 1.57 4.82
CA GLY A 127 25.43 2.00 5.07
C GLY A 127 24.95 3.23 4.29
N GLU A 128 25.71 3.70 3.31
CA GLU A 128 25.35 4.87 2.51
C GLU A 128 24.15 4.57 1.60
N GLY A 129 24.10 3.38 1.00
CA GLY A 129 22.94 2.92 0.23
C GLY A 129 21.66 2.89 1.08
N LEU A 130 21.72 2.32 2.29
CA LEU A 130 20.62 2.32 3.25
C LEU A 130 20.17 3.72 3.65
N ARG A 131 21.13 4.64 3.92
CA ARG A 131 20.82 6.04 4.23
C ARG A 131 20.15 6.76 3.05
N ARG A 132 20.63 6.55 1.82
CA ARG A 132 20.01 7.13 0.61
C ARG A 132 18.62 6.54 0.37
N SER A 133 18.43 5.24 0.54
CA SER A 133 17.11 4.60 0.45
C SER A 133 16.15 5.11 1.53
N ALA A 134 16.61 5.25 2.78
CA ALA A 134 15.81 5.83 3.86
C ALA A 134 15.43 7.29 3.56
N ALA A 135 16.38 8.11 3.11
CA ALA A 135 16.13 9.50 2.73
C ALA A 135 15.16 9.61 1.55
N GLY A 136 15.32 8.77 0.52
CA GLY A 136 14.39 8.75 -0.62
C GLY A 136 12.99 8.27 -0.24
N ARG A 137 12.87 7.29 0.66
CA ARG A 137 11.58 6.87 1.21
C ARG A 137 10.93 8.00 2.01
N GLU A 138 11.72 8.71 2.82
CA GLU A 138 11.23 9.85 3.58
C GLU A 138 10.72 10.94 2.64
N GLU A 139 11.45 11.27 1.58
CA GLU A 139 11.08 12.34 0.66
C GLU A 139 9.91 11.98 -0.26
N PHE A 140 10.01 10.84 -0.97
CA PHE A 140 9.11 10.51 -2.09
C PHE A 140 7.87 9.72 -1.67
N LEU A 141 7.80 9.27 -0.42
CA LEU A 141 6.68 8.50 0.09
C LEU A 141 6.11 9.15 1.36
N ILE A 142 6.89 9.19 2.44
CA ILE A 142 6.39 9.66 3.74
C ILE A 142 6.09 11.16 3.75
N GLY A 143 7.01 11.99 3.26
CA GLY A 143 6.86 13.44 3.23
C GLY A 143 5.71 13.88 2.32
N ARG A 144 5.48 13.17 1.21
CA ARG A 144 4.33 13.40 0.32
C ARG A 144 3.01 12.96 0.94
N ALA A 145 2.99 11.83 1.64
CA ALA A 145 1.83 11.43 2.43
C ALA A 145 1.53 12.45 3.54
N ALA A 146 2.56 12.93 4.24
CA ALA A 146 2.46 13.92 5.30
C ALA A 146 1.84 15.25 4.83
N SER A 147 2.15 15.68 3.60
CA SER A 147 1.56 16.90 3.02
C SER A 147 0.06 16.77 2.71
N GLY A 148 -0.49 15.55 2.68
CA GLY A 148 -1.89 15.28 2.39
C GLY A 148 -2.27 15.45 0.92
N GLN A 149 -1.29 15.70 0.05
CA GLN A 149 -1.53 15.87 -1.39
C GLN A 149 -1.61 14.54 -2.14
N GLY A 150 -1.12 13.44 -1.55
CA GLY A 150 -1.10 12.13 -2.19
C GLY A 150 -2.46 11.46 -2.40
N MET A 151 -3.51 11.96 -1.75
CA MET A 151 -4.87 11.38 -1.76
C MET A 151 -5.96 12.46 -1.72
N ASN A 152 -7.11 12.20 -2.35
CA ASN A 152 -8.27 13.07 -2.23
C ASN A 152 -9.11 12.76 -0.97
N TRP A 153 -8.72 13.38 0.15
CA TRP A 153 -9.38 13.25 1.46
C TRP A 153 -10.83 13.71 1.53
N GLN A 154 -11.36 14.34 0.48
CA GLN A 154 -12.78 14.73 0.39
C GLN A 154 -13.63 13.71 -0.38
N SER A 155 -13.02 12.72 -1.03
CA SER A 155 -13.71 11.75 -1.88
C SER A 155 -13.75 10.38 -1.21
N VAL A 156 -14.93 9.97 -0.72
CA VAL A 156 -15.15 8.63 -0.15
C VAL A 156 -14.71 7.52 -1.11
N SER A 157 -14.97 7.68 -2.42
CA SER A 157 -14.57 6.67 -3.41
C SER A 157 -13.05 6.57 -3.58
N ALA A 158 -12.31 7.68 -3.48
CA ALA A 158 -10.85 7.65 -3.46
C ALA A 158 -10.35 6.94 -2.19
N LEU A 159 -10.91 7.29 -1.03
CA LEU A 159 -10.52 6.70 0.25
C LEU A 159 -10.84 5.21 0.35
N MET A 160 -11.96 4.74 -0.21
CA MET A 160 -12.28 3.31 -0.27
C MET A 160 -11.38 2.51 -1.22
N GLY A 161 -10.69 3.20 -2.14
CA GLY A 161 -9.70 2.62 -3.04
C GLY A 161 -8.27 2.69 -2.52
N THR A 162 -8.03 3.28 -1.33
CA THR A 162 -6.68 3.42 -0.80
C THR A 162 -6.09 2.07 -0.42
N ASP A 163 -4.86 1.85 -0.83
CA ASP A 163 -4.02 0.72 -0.43
C ASP A 163 -2.69 1.22 0.16
N ARG A 164 -2.59 2.49 0.54
CA ARG A 164 -1.34 3.09 1.01
C ARG A 164 -1.33 3.29 2.53
N PRO A 165 -0.60 2.45 3.27
CA PRO A 165 -0.59 2.51 4.73
C PRO A 165 -0.01 3.84 5.27
N GLU A 166 1.00 4.39 4.62
CA GLU A 166 1.60 5.69 4.95
C GLU A 166 0.63 6.88 4.81
N GLU A 167 -0.26 6.87 3.83
CA GLU A 167 -1.28 7.91 3.66
C GLU A 167 -2.27 7.90 4.82
N VAL A 168 -2.65 6.71 5.27
CA VAL A 168 -3.54 6.53 6.43
C VAL A 168 -2.85 6.96 7.73
N ASP A 169 -1.56 6.66 7.91
CA ASP A 169 -0.80 7.15 9.08
C ASP A 169 -0.74 8.67 9.11
N ALA A 170 -0.34 9.28 7.99
CA ALA A 170 -0.25 10.71 7.87
C ALA A 170 -1.60 11.39 8.10
N ALA A 171 -2.69 10.78 7.64
CA ALA A 171 -4.04 11.28 7.90
C ALA A 171 -4.46 11.18 9.36
N PHE A 172 -4.04 10.14 10.09
CA PHE A 172 -4.22 10.11 11.53
C PHE A 172 -3.48 11.26 12.22
N ASP A 173 -2.26 11.57 11.77
CA ASP A 173 -1.44 12.64 12.34
C ASP A 173 -2.02 14.02 12.05
N ARG A 174 -2.60 14.22 10.87
CA ARG A 174 -3.32 15.46 10.51
C ARG A 174 -4.71 15.59 11.13
N GLY A 175 -5.27 14.49 11.64
CA GLY A 175 -6.64 14.46 12.15
C GLY A 175 -7.70 14.58 11.05
N GLU A 176 -7.46 13.97 9.89
CA GLU A 176 -8.39 13.99 8.76
C GLU A 176 -9.75 13.42 9.15
N GLU A 177 -10.84 14.14 8.83
CA GLU A 177 -12.20 13.77 9.25
C GLU A 177 -12.63 12.39 8.74
N LEU A 178 -12.13 11.98 7.56
CA LEU A 178 -12.49 10.72 6.90
C LEU A 178 -11.42 9.63 7.03
N VAL A 179 -10.46 9.76 7.94
CA VAL A 179 -9.37 8.77 8.10
C VAL A 179 -9.86 7.34 8.36
N GLY A 180 -10.98 7.17 9.08
CA GLY A 180 -11.51 5.83 9.31
C GLY A 180 -12.18 5.21 8.08
N VAL A 181 -12.67 6.01 7.12
CA VAL A 181 -13.11 5.52 5.80
C VAL A 181 -11.91 5.03 5.00
N ALA A 182 -10.82 5.79 5.01
CA ALA A 182 -9.56 5.39 4.39
C ALA A 182 -9.00 4.10 5.02
N LEU A 183 -9.12 3.95 6.35
CA LEU A 183 -8.72 2.72 7.04
C LEU A 183 -9.55 1.49 6.58
N ILE A 184 -10.86 1.66 6.33
CA ILE A 184 -11.69 0.60 5.75
C ILE A 184 -11.21 0.28 4.34
N GLY A 185 -10.95 1.30 3.50
CA GLY A 185 -10.35 1.12 2.18
C GLY A 185 -9.04 0.32 2.24
N LEU A 186 -8.13 0.71 3.14
CA LEU A 186 -6.87 0.01 3.35
C LEU A 186 -7.07 -1.46 3.70
N ALA A 187 -8.03 -1.78 4.58
CA ALA A 187 -8.37 -3.15 4.96
C ALA A 187 -8.98 -3.97 3.82
N LEU A 188 -9.60 -3.32 2.82
CA LEU A 188 -10.19 -3.97 1.65
C LEU A 188 -9.19 -4.19 0.52
N GLN A 189 -8.21 -3.30 0.37
CA GLN A 189 -7.33 -3.26 -0.81
C GLN A 189 -5.89 -3.71 -0.52
N HIS A 190 -5.36 -3.49 0.68
CA HIS A 190 -3.95 -3.82 0.95
C HIS A 190 -3.78 -5.32 1.17
N PRO A 191 -2.82 -5.98 0.49
CA PRO A 191 -2.71 -7.43 0.53
C PRO A 191 -2.14 -7.97 1.85
N ASP A 192 -1.35 -7.16 2.56
CA ASP A 192 -0.65 -7.58 3.78
C ASP A 192 -1.34 -7.06 5.05
N PRO A 193 -1.85 -7.96 5.92
CA PRO A 193 -2.49 -7.60 7.18
C PRO A 193 -1.53 -7.03 8.22
N GLU A 194 -0.22 -7.29 8.14
CA GLU A 194 0.76 -6.74 9.09
C GLU A 194 0.94 -5.22 8.89
N ALA A 195 0.77 -4.72 7.67
CA ALA A 195 0.65 -3.29 7.42
C ALA A 195 -0.71 -2.71 7.88
N ILE A 196 -1.79 -3.49 7.89
CA ILE A 196 -3.13 -2.96 8.23
C ILE A 196 -3.38 -2.91 9.74
N LEU A 197 -3.09 -4.01 10.44
CA LEU A 197 -3.49 -4.24 11.84
C LEU A 197 -2.99 -3.18 12.83
N PRO A 198 -1.75 -2.65 12.75
CA PRO A 198 -1.30 -1.58 13.63
C PRO A 198 -2.17 -0.30 13.54
N ARG A 199 -2.67 0.00 12.34
CA ARG A 199 -3.55 1.17 12.08
C ARG A 199 -4.96 0.93 12.60
N VAL A 200 -5.47 -0.30 12.44
CA VAL A 200 -6.72 -0.73 13.07
C VAL A 200 -6.63 -0.63 14.59
N ALA A 201 -5.53 -1.09 15.20
CA ALA A 201 -5.30 -0.96 16.63
C ALA A 201 -5.23 0.51 17.07
N ARG A 202 -4.54 1.37 16.31
CA ARG A 202 -4.51 2.82 16.56
C ARG A 202 -5.93 3.40 16.58
N ALA A 203 -6.76 3.02 15.61
CA ALA A 203 -8.13 3.51 15.49
C ALA A 203 -9.07 2.98 16.57
N LEU A 204 -8.99 1.70 16.93
CA LEU A 204 -9.76 1.10 18.03
C LEU A 204 -9.41 1.74 19.38
N GLY A 205 -8.15 2.12 19.57
CA GLY A 205 -7.68 2.81 20.78
C GLY A 205 -8.04 4.31 20.82
N SER A 206 -8.59 4.88 19.75
CA SER A 206 -8.92 6.30 19.69
C SER A 206 -10.12 6.64 20.57
N THR A 207 -10.07 7.82 21.19
CA THR A 207 -11.20 8.40 21.91
C THR A 207 -12.25 9.01 20.98
N ASP A 208 -11.94 9.15 19.69
CA ASP A 208 -12.88 9.67 18.71
C ASP A 208 -14.07 8.72 18.50
N ALA A 209 -15.26 9.21 18.82
CA ALA A 209 -16.50 8.47 18.67
C ALA A 209 -16.83 8.12 17.22
N ARG A 210 -16.39 8.92 16.24
CA ARG A 210 -16.65 8.69 14.81
C ARG A 210 -15.78 7.59 14.25
N LEU A 211 -14.54 7.51 14.71
CA LEU A 211 -13.55 6.52 14.26
C LEU A 211 -13.81 5.11 14.79
N ARG A 212 -14.36 4.98 16.01
CA ARG A 212 -14.58 3.68 16.66
C ARG A 212 -15.48 2.72 15.85
N PRO A 213 -16.66 3.11 15.34
CA PRO A 213 -17.43 2.27 14.43
C PRO A 213 -16.64 1.82 13.20
N GLN A 214 -15.95 2.75 12.53
CA GLN A 214 -15.20 2.47 11.32
C GLN A 214 -14.01 1.52 11.58
N SER A 215 -13.34 1.66 12.73
CA SER A 215 -12.25 0.74 13.13
C SER A 215 -12.71 -0.70 13.34
N ARG A 216 -13.94 -0.91 13.83
CA ARG A 216 -14.53 -2.25 13.96
C ARG A 216 -14.87 -2.85 12.60
N VAL A 217 -15.43 -2.05 11.70
CA VAL A 217 -15.69 -2.47 10.31
C VAL A 217 -14.37 -2.83 9.60
N ALA A 218 -13.34 -2.01 9.73
CA ALA A 218 -12.01 -2.32 9.19
C ALA A 218 -11.45 -3.63 9.77
N LEU A 219 -11.56 -3.85 11.09
CA LEU A 219 -11.13 -5.10 11.72
C LEU A 219 -11.92 -6.32 11.20
N ALA A 220 -13.23 -6.16 11.00
CA ALA A 220 -14.09 -7.20 10.44
C ALA A 220 -13.61 -7.60 9.03
N HIS A 221 -13.32 -6.61 8.17
CA HIS A 221 -12.74 -6.86 6.85
C HIS A 221 -11.39 -7.57 6.93
N VAL A 222 -10.50 -7.17 7.84
CA VAL A 222 -9.21 -7.87 8.01
C VAL A 222 -9.43 -9.34 8.39
N ALA A 223 -10.32 -9.60 9.33
CA ALA A 223 -10.67 -10.96 9.74
C ALA A 223 -11.22 -11.77 8.57
N ARG A 224 -12.15 -11.20 7.80
CA ARG A 224 -12.82 -11.85 6.66
C ARG A 224 -11.88 -12.14 5.50
N LEU A 225 -11.00 -11.20 5.14
CA LEU A 225 -10.13 -11.29 3.96
C LEU A 225 -8.82 -12.01 4.25
N HIS A 226 -8.25 -11.83 5.44
CA HIS A 226 -6.93 -12.38 5.78
C HIS A 226 -6.98 -13.49 6.83
N GLY A 227 -8.14 -13.80 7.41
CA GLY A 227 -8.30 -14.87 8.39
C GLY A 227 -7.44 -14.68 9.66
N THR A 228 -7.07 -13.44 9.96
CA THR A 228 -6.10 -13.13 11.02
C THR A 228 -6.51 -11.89 11.83
N VAL A 229 -5.91 -11.76 13.00
CA VAL A 229 -6.04 -10.64 13.91
C VAL A 229 -4.81 -10.59 14.81
N ASP A 230 -4.39 -9.40 15.22
CA ASP A 230 -3.32 -9.25 16.21
C ASP A 230 -3.89 -9.20 17.64
N ARG A 231 -2.99 -9.47 18.60
CA ARG A 231 -3.36 -9.49 20.02
C ARG A 231 -3.83 -8.11 20.51
N ARG A 232 -3.21 -7.03 20.01
CA ARG A 232 -3.52 -5.66 20.42
C ARG A 232 -4.94 -5.26 20.02
N CYS A 233 -5.37 -5.59 18.80
CA CYS A 233 -6.75 -5.37 18.35
C CYS A 233 -7.74 -6.15 19.21
N LEU A 234 -7.45 -7.40 19.59
CA LEU A 234 -8.32 -8.17 20.49
C LEU A 234 -8.43 -7.55 21.89
N GLU A 235 -7.32 -7.06 22.44
CA GLU A 235 -7.28 -6.39 23.75
C GLU A 235 -8.08 -5.09 23.74
N LEU A 236 -7.92 -4.26 22.69
CA LEU A 236 -8.67 -3.02 22.51
C LEU A 236 -10.14 -3.30 22.19
N LEU A 237 -10.42 -4.29 21.34
CA LEU A 237 -11.78 -4.66 21.01
C LEU A 237 -12.52 -5.08 22.26
N ARG A 238 -11.90 -5.79 23.22
CA ARG A 238 -12.53 -6.26 24.46
C ARG A 238 -13.23 -5.15 25.26
N SER A 239 -12.75 -3.91 25.22
CA SER A 239 -13.38 -2.79 25.93
C SER A 239 -14.60 -2.20 25.20
N HIS A 240 -14.87 -2.63 23.97
CA HIS A 240 -16.00 -2.18 23.17
C HIS A 240 -17.28 -3.00 23.47
N PRO A 241 -18.48 -2.44 23.17
CA PRO A 241 -19.73 -3.18 23.23
C PRO A 241 -19.68 -4.47 22.37
N ARG A 242 -20.21 -5.57 22.93
CA ARG A 242 -20.33 -6.88 22.27
C ARG A 242 -21.40 -6.88 21.17
N GLY A 243 -21.37 -7.91 20.33
CA GLY A 243 -22.35 -8.11 19.25
C GLY A 243 -22.17 -7.10 18.12
N ASN A 244 -20.92 -6.74 17.84
CA ASN A 244 -20.55 -5.85 16.74
C ASN A 244 -19.98 -6.68 15.57
N GLU A 245 -19.96 -6.12 14.37
CA GLU A 245 -19.54 -6.82 13.15
C GLU A 245 -18.14 -7.46 13.26
N ALA A 246 -17.20 -6.84 13.99
CA ALA A 246 -15.89 -7.44 14.20
C ALA A 246 -15.96 -8.71 15.05
N ASP A 247 -16.85 -8.77 16.06
CA ASP A 247 -17.01 -9.98 16.89
C ASP A 247 -17.48 -11.17 16.04
N ASP A 248 -18.42 -10.92 15.12
CA ASP A 248 -19.01 -11.94 14.23
C ASP A 248 -17.98 -12.43 13.21
N ASP A 249 -17.29 -11.50 12.55
CA ASP A 249 -16.30 -11.85 11.53
C ASP A 249 -15.05 -12.50 12.14
N LEU A 250 -14.58 -12.04 13.30
CA LEU A 250 -13.49 -12.71 14.01
C LEU A 250 -13.88 -14.16 14.34
N TRP A 251 -15.11 -14.39 14.79
CA TRP A 251 -15.60 -15.73 15.07
C TRP A 251 -15.78 -16.60 13.82
N GLY A 252 -16.23 -16.01 12.72
CA GLY A 252 -16.50 -16.71 11.46
C GLY A 252 -15.23 -17.09 10.70
N TYR A 253 -14.21 -16.23 10.70
CA TYR A 253 -13.09 -16.32 9.75
C TYR A 253 -11.71 -16.54 10.39
N VAL A 254 -11.50 -16.14 11.65
CA VAL A 254 -10.21 -16.38 12.32
C VAL A 254 -10.21 -17.78 12.95
N PRO A 255 -9.13 -18.57 12.81
CA PRO A 255 -9.03 -19.87 13.46
C PRO A 255 -9.32 -19.78 14.96
N HIS A 256 -10.31 -20.52 15.45
CA HIS A 256 -10.83 -20.36 16.82
C HIS A 256 -9.78 -20.55 17.92
N ARG A 257 -8.73 -21.33 17.65
CA ARG A 257 -7.56 -21.51 18.55
C ARG A 257 -6.76 -20.22 18.80
N ARG A 258 -6.91 -19.21 17.94
CA ARG A 258 -6.28 -17.89 18.08
C ARG A 258 -7.21 -16.88 18.76
N LEU A 259 -8.48 -17.25 18.98
CA LEU A 259 -9.47 -16.36 19.58
C LEU A 259 -9.48 -16.48 21.11
N PRO A 260 -9.65 -15.36 21.83
CA PRO A 260 -9.66 -15.36 23.28
C PRO A 260 -10.97 -15.92 23.83
N TRP A 261 -10.91 -16.52 25.01
CA TRP A 261 -12.06 -17.17 25.66
C TRP A 261 -13.27 -16.26 25.87
N TRP A 262 -13.06 -14.95 26.06
CA TRP A 262 -14.18 -14.02 26.24
C TRP A 262 -15.06 -13.92 24.98
N LEU A 263 -14.47 -14.08 23.79
CA LEU A 263 -15.21 -14.05 22.52
C LEU A 263 -15.97 -15.35 22.31
N TRP A 264 -15.36 -16.48 22.66
CA TRP A 264 -16.02 -17.78 22.73
C TRP A 264 -17.27 -17.76 23.61
N ARG A 265 -17.14 -17.21 24.83
CA ARG A 265 -18.25 -17.16 25.78
C ARG A 265 -19.44 -16.35 25.24
N HIS A 266 -19.16 -15.25 24.53
CA HIS A 266 -20.19 -14.43 23.92
C HIS A 266 -20.97 -15.20 22.85
N HIS A 267 -20.27 -15.78 21.88
CA HIS A 267 -20.88 -16.49 20.75
C HIS A 267 -21.60 -17.79 21.13
N LEU A 268 -21.04 -18.56 22.06
CA LEU A 268 -21.73 -19.73 22.60
C LEU A 268 -23.01 -19.35 23.35
N GLY A 269 -22.97 -18.25 24.11
CA GLY A 269 -24.14 -17.71 24.81
C GLY A 269 -25.25 -17.30 23.84
N GLU A 270 -24.91 -16.62 22.74
CA GLU A 270 -25.90 -16.23 21.73
C GLU A 270 -26.52 -17.43 21.00
N ARG A 271 -25.71 -18.43 20.62
CA ARG A 271 -26.23 -19.67 20.02
C ARG A 271 -27.18 -20.40 20.96
N LEU A 272 -26.83 -20.52 22.23
CA LEU A 272 -27.71 -21.13 23.25
C LEU A 272 -29.00 -20.33 23.43
N ALA A 273 -28.91 -19.00 23.50
CA ALA A 273 -30.09 -18.13 23.61
C ALA A 273 -31.00 -18.22 22.38
N TRP A 274 -30.42 -18.34 21.19
CA TRP A 274 -31.16 -18.56 19.94
C TRP A 274 -31.91 -19.90 19.98
N HIS A 275 -31.22 -21.01 20.27
CA HIS A 275 -31.86 -22.33 20.36
C HIS A 275 -32.95 -22.40 21.42
N LEU A 276 -32.77 -21.72 22.55
CA LEU A 276 -33.82 -21.63 23.57
C LEU A 276 -35.02 -20.84 23.05
N ARG A 277 -34.82 -19.64 22.49
CA ARG A 277 -35.94 -18.84 21.94
C ARG A 277 -36.69 -19.53 20.82
N ASP A 278 -35.99 -20.23 19.94
CA ASP A 278 -36.60 -20.95 18.82
C ASP A 278 -37.50 -22.09 19.33
N ARG A 279 -37.06 -22.81 20.37
CA ARG A 279 -37.87 -23.83 21.07
C ARG A 279 -39.08 -23.28 21.82
N TRP A 280 -39.16 -21.99 22.13
CA TRP A 280 -40.32 -21.35 22.78
C TRP A 280 -41.29 -20.70 21.78
N ARG A 281 -40.94 -20.65 20.49
CA ARG A 281 -41.79 -20.12 19.40
C ARG A 281 -42.40 -21.22 18.53
N ALA A 282 -42.00 -22.47 18.72
CA ALA A 282 -42.61 -23.67 18.13
C ALA A 282 -43.56 -24.33 19.13
#